data_AF-A0A0Q4Y6K2-F1
#
_entry.id   AF-A0A0Q4Y6K2-F1
#
_cell.length_a   1.000
_cell.length_b   1.000
_cell.length_c   1.000
_cell.angle_alpha   90.00
_cell.angle_beta   90.00
_cell.angle_gamma   90.00
#
_symmetry.space_group_name_H-M   'P 1'
#
loop_
_entity.id
_entity.type
_entity.pdbx_description
1 polymer ?
#
loop_
_entity_poly.entity_id
_entity_poly.type
_entity_poly.pdbx_seq_one_letter_code
_entity_poly.pdbx_strand_id
1 'polypeptide(L)'
;MIDERAARAVLVATTLLTSAPAQALSMNDPLTEWSKGTAMDRMQIASRLGKSFNGVSESFTAGYFLKCIDDVASYGNAKAARIEDAMRECVAARMPRSPDAE
;
A
#
# COMPACT_ATOMS: atom_id res chain seq x y z
N MET A 1 53.33 6.27 40.59
CA MET A 1 52.89 4.97 40.05
C MET A 1 51.43 5.17 39.64
N ILE A 2 51.18 5.32 38.31
CA ILE A 2 49.89 5.28 37.58
C ILE A 2 48.92 6.44 37.91
N ASP A 3 48.84 7.57 37.19
CA ASP A 3 48.41 7.90 35.79
C ASP A 3 46.95 7.57 35.41
N GLU A 4 46.43 8.42 34.54
CA GLU A 4 45.31 8.24 33.62
C GLU A 4 43.89 8.54 34.10
N ARG A 5 43.46 9.76 33.76
CA ARG A 5 42.43 9.95 32.71
C ARG A 5 41.15 9.13 32.88
N ALA A 6 40.66 8.95 34.09
CA ALA A 6 39.29 8.45 34.34
C ALA A 6 38.21 9.51 34.04
N ALA A 7 38.55 10.53 33.25
CA ALA A 7 37.61 11.49 32.71
C ALA A 7 37.21 11.01 31.31
N ARG A 8 35.92 10.72 31.14
CA ARG A 8 35.23 10.65 29.85
C ARG A 8 35.42 9.35 29.07
N ALA A 9 34.96 8.25 29.63
CA ALA A 9 34.45 7.16 28.81
C ALA A 9 33.05 6.80 29.32
N VAL A 10 32.14 6.61 28.37
CA VAL A 10 30.83 5.97 28.57
C VAL A 10 29.75 6.87 29.19
N LEU A 11 29.10 7.67 28.33
CA LEU A 11 27.64 7.53 28.13
C LEU A 11 27.19 8.32 26.88
N VAL A 12 27.68 7.93 25.69
CA VAL A 12 26.95 8.24 24.47
C VAL A 12 25.81 7.23 24.41
N ALA A 13 24.70 7.57 25.06
CA ALA A 13 23.43 6.88 24.87
C ALA A 13 22.97 7.22 23.46
N THR A 14 23.46 6.45 22.49
CA THR A 14 22.92 6.40 21.14
C THR A 14 21.49 5.91 21.29
N THR A 15 20.54 6.85 21.37
CA THR A 15 19.13 6.60 21.13
C THR A 15 19.04 6.06 19.70
N LEU A 16 19.08 4.74 19.58
CA LEU A 16 18.64 4.04 18.40
C LEU A 16 17.20 4.51 18.16
N LEU A 17 17.06 5.45 17.22
CA LEU A 17 15.81 5.76 16.57
C LEU A 17 15.34 4.45 15.94
N THR A 18 14.57 3.68 16.70
CA THR A 18 13.81 2.56 16.18
C THR A 18 12.79 3.17 15.23
N SER A 19 13.15 3.27 13.95
CA SER A 19 12.15 3.39 12.91
C SER A 19 11.32 2.12 13.00
N ALA A 20 10.18 2.20 13.68
CA ALA A 20 9.16 1.18 13.52
C ALA A 20 8.95 1.05 12.00
N PRO A 21 9.02 -0.17 11.43
CA PRO A 21 8.70 -0.32 10.03
C PRO A 21 7.31 0.28 9.82
N ALA A 22 7.21 1.29 8.95
CA ALA A 22 5.93 1.78 8.50
C ALA A 22 5.15 0.54 8.06
N GLN A 23 4.03 0.27 8.74
CA GLN A 23 3.26 -0.94 8.47
C GLN A 23 2.83 -0.85 7.00
N ALA A 24 3.42 -1.71 6.18
CA ALA A 24 3.18 -1.68 4.75
C ALA A 24 1.69 -1.94 4.52
N LEU A 25 1.07 -1.12 3.68
CA LEU A 25 -0.33 -1.25 3.34
C LEU A 25 -0.60 -2.67 2.80
N SER A 26 -1.69 -3.28 3.26
CA SER A 26 -2.09 -4.65 2.98
C SER A 26 -3.43 -4.69 2.25
N MET A 27 -3.64 -5.70 1.41
CA MET A 27 -4.91 -5.94 0.70
C MET A 27 -6.13 -6.07 1.64
N ASN A 28 -5.88 -6.50 2.88
CA ASN A 28 -6.90 -6.68 3.92
C ASN A 28 -7.25 -5.38 4.65
N ASP A 29 -6.47 -4.32 4.47
CA ASP A 29 -6.73 -3.03 5.11
C ASP A 29 -7.92 -2.33 4.47
N PRO A 30 -8.67 -1.54 5.24
CA PRO A 30 -9.78 -0.76 4.72
C PRO A 30 -9.29 0.38 3.82
N LEU A 31 -10.14 0.87 2.91
CA LEU A 31 -9.83 2.00 2.03
C LEU A 31 -9.54 3.31 2.77
N THR A 32 -9.92 3.44 4.05
CA THR A 32 -9.43 4.53 4.90
C THR A 32 -7.91 4.50 5.08
N GLU A 33 -7.31 3.32 5.22
CA GLU A 33 -5.85 3.19 5.35
C GLU A 33 -5.17 3.38 4.01
N TRP A 34 -5.80 2.97 2.90
CA TRP A 34 -5.35 3.33 1.56
C TRP A 34 -5.22 4.84 1.40
N SER A 35 -6.24 5.59 1.82
CA SER A 35 -6.28 7.05 1.70
C SER A 35 -5.23 7.75 2.57
N LYS A 36 -4.86 7.16 3.70
CA LYS A 36 -3.81 7.67 4.61
C LYS A 36 -2.41 7.22 4.20
N GLY A 37 -2.30 6.12 3.45
CA GLY A 37 -1.06 5.50 3.04
C GLY A 37 -0.21 6.41 2.15
N THR A 38 1.11 6.22 2.24
CA THR A 38 2.03 6.99 1.40
C THR A 38 1.79 6.67 -0.09
N ALA A 39 2.19 7.58 -0.98
CA ALA A 39 2.14 7.31 -2.42
C ALA A 39 2.96 6.06 -2.79
N MET A 40 4.04 5.79 -2.05
CA MET A 40 4.90 4.63 -2.24
C MET A 40 4.18 3.32 -1.88
N ASP A 41 3.48 3.26 -0.74
CA ASP A 41 2.76 2.06 -0.30
C ASP A 41 1.63 1.70 -1.28
N ARG A 42 0.86 2.72 -1.70
CA ARG A 42 -0.19 2.55 -2.70
C ARG A 42 0.36 2.06 -4.04
N MET A 43 1.48 2.63 -4.48
CA MET A 43 2.19 2.20 -5.69
C MET A 43 2.71 0.76 -5.59
N GLN A 44 3.18 0.33 -4.42
CA GLN A 44 3.64 -1.05 -4.23
C GLN A 44 2.49 -2.05 -4.38
N ILE A 45 1.33 -1.80 -3.78
CA ILE A 45 0.14 -2.64 -3.99
C ILE A 45 -0.26 -2.61 -5.46
N ALA A 46 -0.43 -1.44 -6.05
CA ALA A 46 -0.87 -1.30 -7.44
C ALA A 46 0.09 -2.01 -8.42
N SER A 47 1.40 -1.95 -8.16
CA SER A 47 2.42 -2.67 -8.95
C SER A 47 2.31 -4.18 -8.81
N ARG A 48 2.01 -4.70 -7.60
CA ARG A 48 1.77 -6.13 -7.39
C ARG A 48 0.52 -6.58 -8.15
N LEU A 49 -0.57 -5.83 -8.05
CA LEU A 49 -1.80 -6.10 -8.78
C LEU A 49 -1.59 -6.09 -10.29
N GLY A 50 -0.92 -5.06 -10.82
CA GLY A 50 -0.60 -4.99 -12.24
C GLY A 50 0.15 -6.24 -12.72
N LYS A 51 1.19 -6.67 -11.99
CA LYS A 51 1.93 -7.90 -12.30
C LYS A 51 1.04 -9.14 -12.26
N SER A 52 0.16 -9.25 -11.27
CA SER A 52 -0.75 -10.40 -11.10
C SER A 52 -1.80 -10.50 -12.21
N PHE A 53 -2.31 -9.38 -12.72
CA PHE A 53 -3.42 -9.35 -13.67
C PHE A 53 -3.01 -9.07 -15.12
N ASN A 54 -1.75 -8.68 -15.38
CA ASN A 54 -1.26 -8.42 -16.74
C ASN A 54 -1.40 -9.63 -17.68
N GLY A 55 -1.35 -10.86 -17.15
CA GLY A 55 -1.58 -12.08 -17.93
C GLY A 55 -3.04 -12.28 -18.37
N VAL A 56 -3.99 -11.60 -17.71
CA VAL A 56 -5.42 -11.62 -18.06
C VAL A 56 -5.72 -10.58 -19.15
N SER A 57 -5.15 -9.38 -19.01
CA SER A 57 -5.23 -8.32 -20.01
C SER A 57 -4.08 -7.34 -19.81
N GLU A 58 -3.46 -6.91 -20.92
CA GLU A 58 -2.42 -5.87 -20.93
C GLU A 58 -2.92 -4.50 -20.39
N SER A 59 -4.24 -4.32 -20.31
CA SER A 59 -4.85 -3.12 -19.71
C SER A 59 -4.73 -3.08 -18.19
N PHE A 60 -4.48 -4.21 -17.51
CA PHE A 60 -4.33 -4.28 -16.06
C PHE A 60 -2.93 -3.81 -15.62
N THR A 61 -2.69 -2.51 -15.74
CA THR A 61 -1.42 -1.89 -15.36
C THR A 61 -1.41 -1.44 -13.90
N ALA A 62 -0.22 -1.19 -13.35
CA ALA A 62 -0.10 -0.57 -12.03
C ALA A 62 -0.82 0.79 -11.94
N GLY A 63 -0.69 1.61 -12.99
CA GLY A 63 -1.37 2.90 -13.07
C GLY A 63 -2.90 2.76 -13.09
N TYR A 64 -3.42 1.73 -13.76
CA TYR A 64 -4.83 1.41 -13.76
C TYR A 64 -5.34 1.08 -12.35
N PHE A 65 -4.68 0.17 -11.63
CA PHE A 65 -5.10 -0.20 -10.27
C PHE A 65 -4.97 0.95 -9.28
N LEU A 66 -3.89 1.74 -9.35
CA LEU A 66 -3.75 2.90 -8.48
C LEU A 66 -4.93 3.85 -8.68
N LYS A 67 -5.18 4.25 -9.92
CA LYS A 67 -6.24 5.20 -10.24
C LYS A 67 -7.61 4.67 -9.83
N CYS A 68 -7.92 3.43 -10.18
CA CYS A 68 -9.22 2.86 -9.89
C CYS A 68 -9.46 2.72 -8.38
N ILE A 69 -8.47 2.27 -7.60
CA ILE A 69 -8.63 2.16 -6.14
C ILE A 69 -8.71 3.53 -5.49
N ASP A 70 -7.96 4.54 -5.94
CA ASP A 70 -8.10 5.93 -5.50
C ASP A 70 -9.52 6.48 -5.78
N ASP A 71 -10.05 6.22 -6.98
CA ASP A 71 -11.41 6.63 -7.37
C ASP A 71 -12.46 5.93 -6.46
N VAL A 72 -12.31 4.63 -6.18
CA VAL A 72 -13.21 3.88 -5.27
C VAL A 72 -13.11 4.39 -3.82
N ALA A 73 -11.90 4.65 -3.33
CA ALA A 73 -11.67 5.17 -1.98
C ALA A 73 -12.28 6.56 -1.76
N SER A 74 -12.50 7.33 -2.85
CA SER A 74 -13.18 8.62 -2.79
C SER A 74 -14.68 8.53 -2.49
N TYR A 75 -15.31 7.36 -2.73
CA TYR A 75 -16.72 7.17 -2.46
C TYR A 75 -17.00 7.12 -0.95
N GLY A 76 -17.89 7.98 -0.47
CA GLY A 76 -18.16 8.16 0.96
C GLY A 76 -18.58 6.89 1.69
N ASN A 77 -19.29 5.99 1.01
CA ASN A 77 -19.76 4.69 1.53
C ASN A 77 -18.75 3.55 1.40
N ALA A 78 -17.66 3.71 0.64
CA ALA A 78 -16.69 2.64 0.38
C ALA A 78 -15.56 2.57 1.42
N LYS A 79 -15.46 3.55 2.32
CA LYS A 79 -14.33 3.71 3.26
C LYS A 79 -14.02 2.46 4.11
N ALA A 80 -15.06 1.71 4.50
CA ALA A 80 -14.91 0.49 5.31
C ALA A 80 -14.63 -0.77 4.48
N ALA A 81 -14.79 -0.71 3.15
CA ALA A 81 -14.46 -1.82 2.26
C ALA A 81 -12.96 -2.04 2.24
N ARG A 82 -12.54 -3.27 1.97
CA ARG A 82 -11.11 -3.62 1.89
C ARG A 82 -10.54 -3.18 0.56
N ILE A 83 -9.22 -2.99 0.53
CA ILE A 83 -8.48 -2.76 -0.73
C ILE A 83 -8.73 -3.92 -1.73
N GLU A 84 -8.89 -5.15 -1.23
CA GLU A 84 -9.29 -6.29 -2.06
C GLU A 84 -10.66 -6.15 -2.71
N ASP A 85 -11.64 -5.60 -2.00
CA ASP A 85 -12.99 -5.41 -2.55
C ASP A 85 -12.95 -4.36 -3.67
N ALA A 86 -12.21 -3.26 -3.47
CA ALA A 86 -12.00 -2.25 -4.51
C ALA A 86 -11.27 -2.82 -5.72
N MET A 87 -10.25 -3.66 -5.51
CA MET A 87 -9.55 -4.34 -6.61
C MET A 87 -10.48 -5.24 -7.41
N ARG A 88 -11.37 -5.99 -6.77
CA ARG A 88 -12.38 -6.82 -7.45
C ARG A 88 -13.33 -5.97 -8.29
N GLU A 89 -13.79 -4.84 -7.77
CA GLU A 89 -14.62 -3.89 -8.51
C GLU A 89 -13.87 -3.34 -9.74
N CYS A 90 -12.60 -2.97 -9.59
CA CYS A 90 -11.76 -2.53 -10.70
C CYS A 90 -11.67 -3.61 -11.78
N VAL A 91 -11.33 -4.85 -11.41
CA VAL A 91 -11.27 -5.96 -12.37
C VAL A 91 -12.63 -6.13 -13.07
N ALA A 92 -13.73 -6.15 -12.33
CA ALA A 92 -15.07 -6.29 -12.89
C ALA A 92 -15.46 -5.13 -13.83
N ALA A 93 -15.04 -3.91 -13.52
CA ALA A 93 -15.31 -2.72 -14.34
C ALA A 93 -14.50 -2.71 -15.65
N ARG A 94 -13.35 -3.36 -15.68
CA ARG A 94 -12.46 -3.39 -16.86
C ARG A 94 -12.64 -4.63 -17.73
N MET A 95 -13.17 -5.72 -17.19
CA MET A 95 -13.53 -6.89 -17.96
C MET A 95 -14.73 -6.57 -18.86
N PRO A 96 -14.72 -7.02 -20.14
CA PRO A 96 -15.90 -6.89 -20.99
C PRO A 96 -17.05 -7.64 -20.32
N ARG A 97 -18.14 -6.92 -20.00
CA ARG A 97 -19.40 -7.56 -19.64
C ARG A 97 -19.91 -8.24 -20.91
N SER A 98 -19.95 -9.57 -20.94
CA SER A 98 -20.61 -10.28 -22.04
C SER A 98 -22.05 -9.78 -22.14
N PRO A 99 -22.50 -9.31 -23.31
CA PRO A 99 -23.85 -8.76 -23.50
C PRO A 99 -24.98 -9.80 -23.47
N ASP A 100 -24.72 -11.06 -23.12
CA ASP A 100 -25.67 -12.18 -23.24
C ASP A 100 -26.20 -12.72 -21.89
N ALA A 101 -26.25 -11.87 -20.85
CA ALA A 101 -26.89 -12.20 -19.58
C ALA A 101 -28.11 -11.29 -19.36
N GLU A 102 -29.12 -11.43 -20.22
CA GLU A 102 -30.48 -10.93 -20.01
C GLU A 102 -31.46 -12.11 -20.09
#